data_AF-A0A2E8EGI3-F1
#
_entry.id   AF-A0A2E8EGI3-F1
#
_cell.length_a   1.000
_cell.length_b   1.000
_cell.length_c   1.000
_cell.angle_alpha   90.00
_cell.angle_beta   90.00
_cell.angle_gamma   90.00
#
_symmetry.space_group_name_H-M   'P 1'
#
loop_
_entity.id
_entity.type
_entity.pdbx_description
1 polymer ?
#
loop_
_entity_poly.entity_id
_entity_poly.type
_entity_poly.pdbx_seq_one_letter_code
_entity_poly.pdbx_strand_id
1 'polypeptide(L)'
;MKDELKKDLEESKRVLESYKWYGQMVTDAINALEEVERYLIYPSEERQVQVKEILVQMKNQIGPYKDFVPQVVRTVDKVLEWLSTPKNSLEKAGVTLDSHERDIDKKDKNTEI
;
A
#
# COMPACT_ATOMS: atom_id res chain seq x y z
N MET A 1 -16.85 -1.09 8.08
CA MET A 1 -15.62 -1.17 7.26
C MET A 1 -14.91 0.16 7.06
N LYS A 2 -15.43 1.17 6.33
CA LYS A 2 -14.70 2.46 6.19
C LYS A 2 -14.47 3.16 7.54
N ASP A 3 -15.46 3.16 8.43
CA ASP A 3 -15.33 3.76 9.76
C ASP A 3 -14.38 2.97 10.68
N GLU A 4 -14.32 1.65 10.51
CA GLU A 4 -13.38 0.79 11.22
C GLU A 4 -11.94 1.07 10.75
N LEU A 5 -11.73 1.22 9.44
CA LEU A 5 -10.42 1.60 8.89
C LEU A 5 -9.98 2.98 9.37
N LYS A 6 -10.89 3.96 9.42
CA LYS A 6 -10.58 5.28 10.00
C LYS A 6 -10.14 5.18 11.45
N LYS A 7 -10.85 4.39 12.25
CA LYS A 7 -10.49 4.15 13.66
C LYS A 7 -9.11 3.49 13.77
N ASP A 8 -8.85 2.45 12.98
CA ASP A 8 -7.56 1.75 12.96
C ASP A 8 -6.40 2.69 12.54
N LEU A 9 -6.64 3.57 11.56
CA LEU A 9 -5.70 4.62 11.13
C LEU A 9 -5.42 5.63 12.24
N GLU A 10 -6.46 6.11 12.93
CA GLU A 10 -6.30 7.04 14.06
C GLU A 10 -5.50 6.41 15.20
N GLU A 11 -5.83 5.17 15.58
CA GLU A 11 -5.08 4.42 16.60
C GLU A 11 -3.62 4.22 16.20
N SER A 12 -3.36 3.92 14.92
CA SER A 12 -1.99 3.75 14.40
C SER A 12 -1.19 5.05 14.43
N LYS A 13 -1.81 6.18 14.08
CA LYS A 13 -1.20 7.51 14.21
C LYS A 13 -0.88 7.83 15.67
N ARG A 14 -1.78 7.55 16.60
CA ARG A 14 -1.53 7.75 18.05
C ARG A 14 -0.36 6.89 18.56
N VAL A 15 -0.26 5.64 18.10
CA VAL A 15 0.90 4.79 18.40
C VAL A 15 2.17 5.47 17.90
N LEU A 16 2.24 5.86 16.62
CA LEU A 16 3.42 6.50 16.05
C LEU A 16 3.76 7.85 16.70
N GLU A 17 2.78 8.64 17.14
CA GLU A 17 3.03 9.92 17.81
C GLU A 17 3.85 9.72 19.10
N SER A 18 3.66 8.61 19.82
CA SER A 18 4.48 8.26 20.99
C SER A 18 5.96 7.97 20.64
N TYR A 19 6.23 7.66 19.38
CA TYR A 19 7.55 7.43 18.81
C TYR A 19 8.07 8.63 18.00
N LYS A 20 7.38 9.78 17.96
CA LYS A 20 7.76 10.91 17.09
C LYS A 20 9.17 11.45 17.33
N TRP A 21 9.66 11.31 18.56
CA TRP A 21 11.01 11.71 18.95
C TRP A 21 12.12 10.83 18.34
N TYR A 22 11.79 9.66 17.79
CA TYR A 22 12.74 8.81 17.07
C TYR A 22 13.12 9.35 15.67
N GLY A 23 12.51 10.46 15.24
CA GLY A 23 12.97 11.26 14.11
C GLY A 23 12.02 11.26 12.90
N GLN A 24 12.56 11.75 11.78
CA GLN A 24 11.77 12.07 10.58
C GLN A 24 10.98 10.88 10.03
N MET A 25 11.53 9.67 10.09
CA MET A 25 10.88 8.45 9.62
C MET A 25 9.51 8.22 10.27
N VAL A 26 9.35 8.54 11.55
CA VAL A 26 8.08 8.37 12.25
C VAL A 26 7.08 9.45 11.82
N THR A 27 7.54 10.68 11.64
CA THR A 27 6.73 11.78 11.09
C THR A 27 6.24 11.44 9.67
N ASP A 28 7.10 10.89 8.83
CA ASP A 28 6.75 10.50 7.46
C ASP A 28 5.71 9.37 7.46
N ALA A 29 5.83 8.41 8.37
CA ALA A 29 4.84 7.35 8.56
C ALA A 29 3.47 7.90 9.03
N ILE A 30 3.45 8.92 9.90
CA ILE A 30 2.20 9.58 10.31
C ILE A 30 1.55 10.29 9.12
N ASN A 31 2.33 11.06 8.35
CA ASN A 31 1.85 11.76 7.16
C ASN A 31 1.31 10.78 6.11
N ALA A 32 1.97 9.62 5.94
CA ALA A 32 1.49 8.55 5.07
C ALA A 32 0.10 8.03 5.50
N LEU A 33 -0.13 7.80 6.80
CA LEU A 33 -1.44 7.39 7.31
C LEU A 33 -2.51 8.48 7.12
N GLU A 34 -2.13 9.76 7.17
CA GLU A 34 -3.05 10.85 6.85
C GLU A 34 -3.46 10.89 5.38
N GLU A 35 -2.53 10.62 4.45
CA GLU A 35 -2.87 10.50 3.03
C GLU A 35 -3.84 9.35 2.76
N VAL A 36 -3.64 8.22 3.44
CA VAL A 36 -4.56 7.08 3.38
C VAL A 36 -5.95 7.48 3.88
N GLU A 37 -6.02 8.21 5.00
CA GLU A 37 -7.28 8.71 5.54
C GLU A 37 -7.98 9.69 4.58
N ARG A 38 -7.21 10.60 3.95
CA ARG A 38 -7.72 11.52 2.92
C ARG A 38 -8.35 10.76 1.75
N TYR A 39 -7.73 9.66 1.31
CA TYR A 39 -8.31 8.80 0.27
C TYR A 39 -9.63 8.13 0.69
N LEU A 40 -9.76 7.71 1.95
CA LEU A 40 -11.03 7.14 2.44
C LEU A 40 -12.20 8.13 2.35
N ILE A 41 -11.91 9.43 2.47
CA ILE A 41 -12.88 10.52 2.36
C ILE A 41 -13.11 10.89 0.90
N TYR A 42 -12.05 11.03 0.11
CA TYR A 42 -12.07 11.47 -1.29
C TYR A 42 -11.41 10.44 -2.21
N PRO A 43 -12.10 9.32 -2.51
CA PRO A 43 -11.53 8.27 -3.35
C PRO A 43 -11.44 8.71 -4.81
N SER A 44 -10.29 8.47 -5.44
CA SER A 44 -10.09 8.57 -6.89
C SER A 44 -9.09 7.50 -7.37
N GLU A 45 -9.11 7.16 -8.65
CA GLU A 45 -8.19 6.14 -9.22
C GLU A 45 -6.72 6.53 -9.04
N GLU A 46 -6.38 7.78 -9.34
CA GLU A 46 -5.03 8.31 -9.16
C GLU A 46 -4.56 8.20 -7.70
N ARG A 47 -5.43 8.59 -6.75
CA ARG A 47 -5.12 8.49 -5.32
C ARG A 47 -5.05 7.05 -4.85
N GLN A 48 -5.82 6.14 -5.44
CA GLN A 48 -5.76 4.72 -5.10
C GLN A 48 -4.38 4.15 -5.41
N VAL A 49 -3.81 4.47 -6.58
CA VAL A 49 -2.46 4.06 -6.96
C VAL A 49 -1.43 4.65 -6.00
N GLN A 50 -1.48 5.96 -5.75
CA GLN A 50 -0.57 6.64 -4.81
C GLN A 50 -0.64 6.04 -3.41
N VAL A 51 -1.85 5.78 -2.90
CA VAL A 51 -2.04 5.20 -1.56
C VAL A 51 -1.52 3.75 -1.49
N LYS A 52 -1.71 2.95 -2.55
CA LYS A 52 -1.11 1.60 -2.62
C LYS A 52 0.42 1.68 -2.53
N GLU A 53 1.05 2.59 -3.28
CA GLU A 53 2.50 2.79 -3.25
C GLU A 53 3.01 3.22 -1.87
N ILE A 54 2.35 4.21 -1.25
CA ILE A 54 2.65 4.68 0.10
C ILE A 54 2.61 3.53 1.11
N LEU A 55 1.55 2.72 1.09
CA LEU A 55 1.37 1.61 2.03
C LEU A 55 2.41 0.50 1.83
N VAL A 56 2.80 0.20 0.58
CA VAL A 56 3.86 -0.77 0.28
C VAL A 56 5.21 -0.28 0.80
N GLN A 57 5.55 1.00 0.56
CA GLN A 57 6.78 1.59 1.07
C GLN A 57 6.81 1.58 2.59
N MET A 58 5.71 1.99 3.22
CA MET A 58 5.55 2.01 4.67
C MET A 58 5.69 0.61 5.28
N LYS A 59 5.10 -0.42 4.66
CA LYS A 59 5.26 -1.82 5.09
C LYS A 59 6.72 -2.28 5.06
N ASN A 60 7.46 -1.93 4.00
CA ASN A 60 8.88 -2.27 3.88
C ASN A 60 9.73 -1.56 4.95
N GLN A 61 9.44 -0.27 5.21
CA GLN A 61 10.13 0.52 6.21
C GLN A 61 9.84 0.07 7.65
N ILE A 62 8.61 -0.35 7.93
CA ILE A 62 8.21 -0.85 9.26
C ILE A 62 8.69 -2.28 9.49
N GLY A 63 9.00 -3.07 8.46
CA GLY A 63 9.39 -4.48 8.56
C GLY A 63 10.39 -4.80 9.70
N PRO A 64 11.51 -4.07 9.84
CA PRO A 64 12.47 -4.25 10.94
C PRO A 64 11.91 -3.92 12.34
N TYR A 65 10.85 -3.12 12.42
CA TYR A 65 10.26 -2.58 13.64
C TYR A 65 8.86 -3.14 13.95
N LYS A 66 8.38 -4.13 13.17
CA LYS A 66 7.00 -4.65 13.22
C LYS A 66 6.54 -5.07 14.62
N ASP A 67 7.45 -5.58 15.45
CA ASP A 67 7.14 -6.08 16.79
C ASP A 67 6.95 -4.93 17.79
N PHE A 68 7.48 -3.73 17.50
CA PHE A 68 7.30 -2.52 18.31
C PHE A 68 6.00 -1.77 17.97
N VAL A 69 5.56 -1.86 16.71
CA VAL A 69 4.36 -1.17 16.21
C VAL A 69 3.38 -2.14 15.54
N PRO A 70 2.95 -3.24 16.22
CA PRO A 70 2.12 -4.27 15.60
C PRO A 70 0.75 -3.74 15.16
N GLN A 71 0.23 -2.70 15.82
CA GLN A 71 -1.00 -2.04 15.40
C GLN A 71 -0.86 -1.39 14.03
N VAL A 72 0.25 -0.70 13.78
CA VAL A 72 0.50 0.01 12.52
C VAL A 72 0.60 -0.99 11.37
N VAL A 73 1.32 -2.10 11.58
CA VAL A 73 1.44 -3.19 10.59
C VAL A 73 0.07 -3.76 10.24
N ARG A 74 -0.75 -4.09 11.25
CA ARG A 74 -2.11 -4.62 11.02
C ARG A 74 -2.98 -3.65 10.24
N THR A 75 -2.91 -2.36 10.56
CA THR A 75 -3.67 -1.33 9.85
C THR A 75 -3.25 -1.22 8.40
N VAL A 76 -1.94 -1.17 8.12
CA VAL A 76 -1.41 -1.14 6.74
C VAL A 76 -1.87 -2.36 5.95
N ASP A 77 -1.79 -3.56 6.53
CA ASP A 77 -2.23 -4.79 5.88
C ASP A 77 -3.75 -4.78 5.60
N LYS A 78 -4.57 -4.37 6.57
CA LYS A 78 -6.02 -4.25 6.40
C LYS A 78 -6.40 -3.27 5.28
N VAL A 79 -5.70 -2.13 5.19
CA VAL A 79 -5.99 -1.15 4.13
C VAL A 79 -5.57 -1.71 2.76
N LEU A 80 -4.41 -2.36 2.66
CA LEU A 80 -3.96 -3.00 1.42
C LEU A 80 -4.95 -4.09 0.95
N GLU A 81 -5.44 -4.92 1.86
CA GLU A 81 -6.46 -5.93 1.58
C GLU A 81 -7.78 -5.27 1.10
N TRP A 82 -8.21 -4.22 1.78
CA TRP A 82 -9.40 -3.47 1.41
C TRP A 82 -9.30 -2.86 0.00
N LEU A 83 -8.15 -2.29 -0.36
CA LEU A 83 -7.87 -1.73 -1.69
C LEU A 83 -7.79 -2.79 -2.80
N SER A 84 -7.40 -4.02 -2.45
CA SER A 84 -7.28 -5.15 -3.36
C SER A 84 -8.62 -5.87 -3.58
N THR A 85 -9.66 -5.51 -2.80
CA THR A 85 -10.98 -6.10 -2.95
C THR A 85 -11.69 -5.51 -4.19
N PRO A 86 -12.17 -6.33 -5.15
CA PRO A 86 -12.73 -5.86 -6.43
C PRO A 86 -13.93 -4.90 -6.36
N LYS A 87 -14.57 -4.77 -5.19
CA LYS A 87 -15.66 -3.80 -4.93
C LYS A 87 -15.14 -2.39 -4.58
N ASN A 88 -13.89 -2.27 -4.16
CA ASN A 88 -13.24 -1.02 -3.75
C ASN A 88 -12.02 -0.69 -4.63
N SER A 89 -11.60 -1.63 -5.47
CA SER A 89 -10.70 -1.37 -6.61
C SER A 89 -11.49 -0.61 -7.67
N LEU A 90 -11.11 0.65 -7.90
CA LEU A 90 -11.64 1.45 -9.00
C LEU A 90 -11.15 0.92 -10.37
N GLU A 91 -10.26 -0.07 -10.36
CA GLU A 91 -9.68 -0.80 -11.51
C GLU A 91 -10.69 -1.41 -12.50
N LYS A 92 -12.00 -1.38 -12.23
CA LYS A 92 -13.02 -1.76 -13.23
C LYS A 92 -13.22 -0.73 -14.35
N ALA A 93 -12.52 0.40 -14.35
CA ALA A 93 -12.46 1.31 -15.49
C ALA A 93 -11.09 1.26 -16.21
N GLY A 94 -10.71 0.08 -16.71
CA GLY A 94 -10.03 0.06 -18.02
C GLY A 94 -8.55 -0.31 -18.12
N VAL A 95 -7.96 -1.14 -17.25
CA VAL A 95 -6.71 -1.84 -17.61
C VAL A 95 -6.71 -3.27 -17.08
N THR A 96 -6.99 -4.23 -17.97
CA THR A 96 -6.56 -5.62 -17.82
C THR A 96 -5.03 -5.59 -17.81
N LEU A 97 -4.39 -5.89 -16.68
CA LEU A 97 -2.98 -6.29 -16.70
C LEU A 97 -2.96 -7.71 -17.27
N ASP A 98 -2.91 -7.77 -18.60
CA ASP A 98 -2.64 -9.00 -19.34
C ASP A 98 -1.32 -9.59 -18.86
N SER A 99 -1.45 -10.82 -18.38
CA SER A 99 -0.50 -11.91 -18.44
C SER A 99 0.75 -11.60 -19.27
N HIS A 100 1.84 -11.17 -18.62
CA HIS A 100 3.17 -11.47 -19.17
C HIS A 100 3.49 -12.93 -18.85
N GLU A 101 2.83 -13.83 -19.59
CA GLU A 101 3.48 -15.03 -20.07
C GLU A 101 4.79 -14.59 -20.73
N ARG A 102 5.90 -14.80 -20.03
CA ARG A 102 7.21 -14.84 -20.68
C ARG A 102 7.29 -16.17 -21.42
N ASP A 103 6.65 -16.21 -22.58
CA ASP A 103 7.12 -17.02 -23.69
C ASP A 103 8.54 -16.53 -24.01
N ILE A 104 9.52 -17.32 -23.57
CA ILE A 104 10.90 -17.17 -24.02
C ILE A 104 10.93 -17.66 -25.48
N ASP A 105 10.75 -16.69 -26.36
CA ASP A 105 11.40 -16.50 -27.65
C ASP A 105 11.93 -17.78 -28.32
N LYS A 106 11.08 -18.35 -29.19
CA LYS A 106 11.56 -19.04 -30.39
C LYS A 106 11.86 -17.98 -31.45
N LYS A 107 13.12 -17.57 -31.63
CA LYS A 107 13.75 -17.50 -32.96
C LYS A 107 15.21 -17.05 -32.93
N ASP A 108 15.87 -17.55 -33.98
CA ASP A 108 17.17 -17.18 -34.55
C ASP A 108 18.38 -17.89 -33.96
N LYS A 109 19.32 -18.48 -34.73
CA LYS A 109 19.51 -18.71 -36.17
C LYS A 109 20.77 -19.59 -36.27
N ASN A 110 20.91 -20.32 -37.38
CA ASN A 110 22.15 -20.83 -37.99
C ASN A 110 23.11 -21.74 -37.21
N THR A 111 23.30 -22.95 -37.74
CA THR A 111 24.60 -23.45 -38.22
C THR A 111 24.27 -24.55 -39.25
N GLU A 112 24.33 -24.27 -40.56
CA GLU A 112 25.50 -24.46 -41.44
C GLU A 112 26.06 -25.90 -41.46
N ILE A 113 26.17 -26.41 -42.71
CA ILE A 113 26.80 -27.64 -43.23
C ILE A 113 25.91 -28.88 -43.32
#